data_AF-A0A013VF17-F1
#
_entry.id   AF-A0A013VF17-F1
#
_cell.length_a   1.000
_cell.length_b   1.000
_cell.length_c   1.000
_cell.angle_alpha   90.00
_cell.angle_beta   90.00
_cell.angle_gamma   90.00
#
_symmetry.space_group_name_H-M   'P 1'
#
loop_
_entity.id
_entity.type
_entity.pdbx_description
1 polymer ?
#
loop_
_entity_poly.entity_id
_entity_poly.type
_entity_poly.pdbx_seq_one_letter_code
_entity_poly.pdbx_strand_id
1 'polypeptide(L)'
;MVIALVEAMRDNGHNYQRHLHVTAIDVDPRAIHMAYVQLSLLHIPAHLMVGNALSGEIQDHWFAPAHILGGWTARFALRQRREPVAETAQRATIATGPTSPSQGAVPPSHEPGASQRSMPRQLSLF
;
A
#
# COMPACT_ATOMS: atom_id res chain seq x y z
N MET A 1 7.99 15.74 -5.98
CA MET A 1 8.42 15.59 -4.58
C MET A 1 9.10 14.25 -4.24
N VAL A 2 8.86 13.13 -4.94
CA VAL A 2 9.64 11.88 -4.71
C VAL A 2 11.04 11.93 -5.34
N ILE A 3 11.16 12.54 -6.52
CA ILE A 3 12.42 12.62 -7.26
C ILE A 3 13.48 13.40 -6.48
N ALA A 4 13.11 14.52 -5.86
CA ALA A 4 14.03 15.30 -5.02
C ALA A 4 14.56 14.50 -3.81
N LEU A 5 13.74 13.61 -3.21
CA LEU A 5 14.21 12.71 -2.14
C LEU A 5 15.23 11.72 -2.70
N VAL A 6 14.97 11.16 -3.88
CA VAL A 6 15.87 10.22 -4.56
C VAL A 6 17.21 10.89 -4.88
N GLU A 7 17.19 12.14 -5.36
CA GLU A 7 18.38 12.96 -5.59
C GLU A 7 19.14 13.18 -4.28
N ALA A 8 18.46 13.63 -3.22
CA ALA A 8 19.09 13.81 -1.92
C ALA A 8 19.69 12.51 -1.35
N MET A 9 19.00 11.37 -1.47
CA MET A 9 19.54 10.07 -1.05
C MET A 9 20.80 9.70 -1.85
N ARG A 10 20.77 9.92 -3.17
CA ARG A 10 21.91 9.67 -4.05
C ARG A 10 23.11 10.56 -3.67
N ASP A 11 22.87 11.84 -3.42
CA ASP A 11 23.92 12.79 -3.03
C ASP A 11 24.55 12.45 -1.68
N ASN A 12 23.79 11.83 -0.78
CA ASN A 12 24.28 11.28 0.49
C ASN A 12 24.89 9.87 0.36
N GLY A 13 25.06 9.34 -0.87
CA GLY A 13 25.68 8.04 -1.11
C GLY A 13 24.78 6.83 -0.80
N HIS A 14 23.49 7.04 -0.54
CA HIS A 14 22.53 5.96 -0.32
C HIS A 14 21.96 5.43 -1.63
N ASN A 15 22.05 4.12 -1.84
CA ASN A 15 21.39 3.47 -2.98
C ASN A 15 19.88 3.42 -2.76
N TYR A 16 19.15 4.40 -3.28
CA TYR A 16 17.70 4.50 -3.15
C TYR A 16 16.96 3.30 -3.74
N GLN A 17 17.46 2.66 -4.79
CA GLN A 17 16.79 1.52 -5.44
C GLN A 17 16.64 0.31 -4.49
N ARG A 18 17.52 0.20 -3.50
CA ARG A 18 17.50 -0.88 -2.50
C ARG A 18 16.81 -0.48 -1.19
N HIS A 19 16.87 0.81 -0.84
CA HIS A 19 16.50 1.34 0.46
C HIS A 19 15.20 2.15 0.47
N LEU A 20 14.68 2.55 -0.69
CA LEU A 20 13.42 3.27 -0.84
C LEU A 20 12.40 2.39 -1.56
N HIS A 21 11.17 2.39 -1.05
CA HIS A 21 9.99 1.96 -1.78
C HIS A 21 8.93 3.05 -1.64
N VAL A 22 8.27 3.37 -2.75
CA VAL A 22 7.32 4.47 -2.84
C VAL A 22 5.91 3.92 -2.92
N THR A 23 5.04 4.38 -2.03
CA THR A 23 3.60 4.18 -2.17
C THR A 23 2.95 5.53 -2.41
N ALA A 24 2.13 5.64 -3.45
CA ALA A 24 1.41 6.88 -3.74
C ALA A 24 -0.01 6.60 -4.22
N ILE A 25 -0.89 7.56 -3.97
CA ILE A 25 -2.29 7.54 -4.38
C ILE A 25 -2.66 8.91 -4.95
N ASP A 26 -3.41 8.91 -6.03
CA ASP A 26 -3.96 10.13 -6.63
C ASP A 26 -5.33 9.82 -7.25
N VAL A 27 -6.21 10.82 -7.26
CA VAL A 27 -7.56 10.70 -7.83
C VAL A 27 -7.52 10.77 -9.36
N ASP A 28 -6.50 11.42 -9.94
CA ASP A 28 -6.31 11.52 -11.39
C ASP A 28 -5.44 10.36 -11.90
N PRO A 29 -5.99 9.46 -12.75
CA PRO A 29 -5.21 8.41 -13.40
C PRO A 29 -4.00 8.94 -14.18
N ARG A 30 -4.08 10.15 -14.76
CA ARG A 30 -2.97 10.75 -15.51
C ARG A 30 -1.78 11.01 -14.60
N ALA A 31 -2.01 11.50 -13.38
CA ALA A 31 -0.95 11.72 -12.40
C ALA A 31 -0.25 10.40 -12.05
N ILE A 32 -1.02 9.32 -11.86
CA ILE A 32 -0.48 7.98 -11.62
C ILE A 32 0.35 7.47 -12.79
N HIS A 33 -0.11 7.61 -14.04
CA HIS A 33 0.66 7.19 -15.20
C HIS A 33 1.96 7.99 -15.39
N MET A 34 1.93 9.31 -15.17
CA MET A 34 3.14 10.14 -15.24
C MET A 34 4.14 9.73 -14.14
N ALA A 35 3.66 9.51 -12.91
CA ALA A 35 4.50 9.01 -11.82
C ALA A 35 5.06 7.61 -12.15
N TYR A 36 4.25 6.71 -12.70
CA TYR A 36 4.68 5.37 -13.09
C TYR A 36 5.85 5.42 -14.07
N VAL A 37 5.79 6.25 -15.10
CA VAL A 37 6.88 6.42 -16.07
C VAL A 37 8.15 6.93 -15.38
N GLN A 38 8.04 8.00 -14.59
CA GLN A 38 9.20 8.60 -13.92
C GLN A 38 9.88 7.62 -12.96
N LEU A 39 9.10 6.93 -12.12
CA LEU A 39 9.62 5.98 -11.14
C LEU A 39 10.20 4.74 -11.83
N SER A 40 9.60 4.28 -12.93
CA SER A 40 10.13 3.15 -13.71
C SER A 40 11.47 3.48 -14.36
N LEU A 41 11.61 4.66 -14.96
CA LEU A 41 12.86 5.09 -15.62
C LEU A 41 14.00 5.27 -14.62
N LEU A 42 13.71 5.73 -13.40
CA LEU A 42 14.70 5.85 -12.32
C LEU A 42 14.94 4.53 -11.57
N HIS A 43 14.27 3.44 -11.97
CA HIS A 43 14.33 2.14 -11.29
C HIS A 43 13.96 2.23 -9.80
N ILE A 44 12.97 3.06 -9.47
CA ILE A 44 12.47 3.23 -8.11
C ILE A 44 11.36 2.19 -7.87
N PRO A 45 11.50 1.31 -6.85
CA PRO A 45 10.43 0.40 -6.48
C PRO A 45 9.19 1.17 -6.00
N ALA A 46 8.03 0.92 -6.59
CA ALA A 46 6.82 1.66 -6.24
C ALA A 46 5.52 0.87 -6.40
N HIS A 47 4.53 1.22 -5.57
CA HIS A 47 3.12 0.83 -5.69
C HIS A 47 2.27 2.11 -5.76
N LEU A 48 1.66 2.33 -6.91
CA LEU A 48 0.85 3.51 -7.23
C LEU A 48 -0.62 3.09 -7.33
N MET A 49 -1.52 3.96 -6.88
CA MET A 49 -2.94 3.66 -6.82
C MET A 49 -3.76 4.81 -7.38
N VAL A 50 -4.72 4.51 -8.25
CA VAL A 50 -5.77 5.46 -8.62
C VAL A 50 -6.87 5.35 -7.57
N GLY A 51 -7.16 6.43 -6.86
CA GLY A 51 -8.14 6.40 -5.79
C GLY A 51 -8.22 7.69 -4.99
N ASN A 52 -9.18 7.73 -4.07
CA ASN A 52 -9.36 8.87 -3.17
C ASN A 52 -8.64 8.59 -1.84
N ALA A 53 -7.58 9.35 -1.57
CA ALA A 53 -6.79 9.21 -0.36
C ALA A 53 -7.54 9.51 0.94
N LEU A 54 -8.61 10.31 0.88
CA LEU A 54 -9.40 10.68 2.06
C LEU A 54 -10.45 9.61 2.39
N SER A 55 -11.13 9.04 1.38
CA SER A 55 -12.10 7.96 1.60
C SER A 55 -11.45 6.58 1.71
N GLY A 56 -10.23 6.42 1.16
CA GLY A 56 -9.53 5.13 1.07
C GLY A 56 -10.02 4.26 -0.09
N GLU A 57 -10.94 4.74 -0.92
CA GLU A 57 -11.43 4.02 -2.08
C GLU A 57 -10.35 3.92 -3.16
N ILE A 58 -9.99 2.68 -3.52
CA ILE A 58 -9.03 2.39 -4.57
C ILE A 58 -9.75 1.82 -5.79
N GLN A 59 -9.46 2.39 -6.95
CA GLN A 59 -10.03 1.97 -8.23
C GLN A 59 -9.05 1.11 -9.03
N ASP A 60 -7.74 1.40 -8.95
CA ASP A 60 -6.73 0.67 -9.71
C ASP A 60 -5.37 0.66 -9.02
N HIS A 61 -4.54 -0.34 -9.36
CA HIS A 61 -3.20 -0.54 -8.81
C HIS A 61 -2.16 -0.67 -9.91
N TRP A 62 -1.03 0.01 -9.73
CA TRP A 62 0.08 0.09 -10.67
C TRP A 62 1.39 -0.20 -9.92
N PHE A 63 2.14 -1.21 -10.38
CA PHE A 63 3.38 -1.61 -9.73
C PHE A 63 4.56 -1.36 -10.66
N ALA A 64 5.51 -0.54 -10.22
CA ALA A 64 6.71 -0.27 -11.00
C ALA A 64 7.53 -1.56 -11.20
N PRO A 65 8.25 -1.74 -12.32
CA PRO A 65 9.04 -2.95 -12.57
C PRO A 65 10.04 -3.28 -11.45
N ALA A 66 10.68 -2.26 -10.87
CA ALA A 66 11.60 -2.44 -9.74
C ALA A 66 10.93 -2.96 -8.45
N HIS A 67 9.62 -2.76 -8.28
CA HIS A 67 8.85 -3.37 -7.20
C HIS A 67 8.79 -4.89 -7.36
N ILE A 68 8.48 -5.34 -8.58
CA ILE A 68 8.31 -6.75 -8.92
C ILE A 68 9.68 -7.45 -8.90
N LEU A 69 10.65 -6.92 -9.63
CA LEU A 69 12.02 -7.47 -9.72
C LEU A 69 12.74 -7.47 -8.37
N GLY A 70 12.48 -6.46 -7.54
CA GLY A 70 13.04 -6.38 -6.18
C GLY A 70 12.32 -7.25 -5.15
N GLY A 71 11.30 -8.02 -5.54
CA GLY A 71 10.55 -8.92 -4.67
C GLY A 71 9.89 -8.23 -3.47
N TRP A 72 9.47 -6.97 -3.64
CA TRP A 72 9.05 -6.12 -2.52
C TRP A 72 7.81 -6.64 -1.80
N THR A 73 6.87 -7.27 -2.51
CA THR A 73 5.72 -7.96 -1.90
C THR A 73 6.17 -8.99 -0.85
N ALA A 74 7.18 -9.81 -1.19
CA ALA A 74 7.71 -10.81 -0.27
C ALA A 74 8.47 -10.18 0.91
N ARG A 75 9.21 -9.09 0.66
CA ARG A 75 9.91 -8.33 1.70
C ARG A 75 8.94 -7.76 2.74
N PHE A 76 7.81 -7.19 2.30
CA PHE A 76 6.78 -6.70 3.20
C PHE A 76 6.13 -7.83 4.00
N ALA A 77 5.77 -8.94 3.34
CA ALA A 77 5.20 -10.10 4.02
C ALA A 77 6.14 -10.69 5.08
N LEU A 78 7.45 -10.75 4.79
CA LEU A 78 8.45 -11.22 5.76
C LEU A 78 8.58 -10.27 6.95
N ARG A 79 8.54 -8.95 6.72
CA ARG A 79 8.60 -7.96 7.80
C ARG A 79 7.38 -8.04 8.71
N GLN A 80 6.17 -8.12 8.15
CA GLN A 80 4.94 -8.25 8.93
C GLN A 80 4.93 -9.49 9.83
N ARG A 81 5.53 -10.61 9.38
CA ARG A 81 5.68 -11.82 10.19
C ARG A 81 6.70 -11.67 11.34
N ARG A 82 7.65 -10.75 11.22
CA ARG A 82 8.73 -10.55 12.19
C ARG A 82 8.40 -9.48 13.24
N GLU A 83 7.44 -8.60 12.99
CA GLU A 83 6.97 -7.66 13.99
C GLU A 83 6.02 -8.41 14.95
N PRO A 84 6.41 -8.66 16.21
CA PRO A 84 5.49 -9.25 17.18
C PRO A 84 4.35 -8.26 17.41
N VAL A 85 3.12 -8.77 17.52
CA VAL A 85 1.91 -8.00 17.86
C VAL A 85 2.02 -7.50 19.30
N ALA A 86 2.91 -6.53 19.54
CA ALA A 86 3.27 -6.05 20.86
C ALA A 86 3.06 -4.54 20.98
N GLU A 87 2.07 -3.96 20.29
CA GLU A 87 1.72 -2.54 20.53
C GLU A 87 0.30 -2.13 20.09
N THR A 88 -0.61 -3.05 19.79
CA THR A 88 -2.00 -2.68 19.41
C THR A 88 -3.00 -2.86 20.56
N ALA A 89 -2.67 -3.65 21.59
CA ALA A 89 -3.57 -3.91 22.71
C ALA A 89 -3.65 -2.76 23.73
N GLN A 90 -2.63 -1.90 23.85
CA GLN A 90 -2.55 -0.91 24.94
C GLN A 90 -3.33 0.40 24.64
N ARG A 91 -3.64 0.73 23.38
CA ARG A 91 -4.37 1.97 23.03
C ARG A 91 -5.90 1.83 23.04
N ALA A 92 -6.43 0.61 22.97
CA ALA A 92 -7.88 0.38 22.98
C ALA A 92 -8.49 0.40 24.39
N THR A 93 -7.70 0.29 25.46
CA THR A 93 -8.22 0.10 26.83
C THR A 93 -8.66 1.39 27.53
N ILE A 94 -8.35 2.58 27.00
CA ILE A 94 -8.60 3.85 27.74
C ILE A 94 -9.93 4.52 27.36
N ALA A 95 -10.58 4.14 26.26
CA ALA A 95 -11.75 4.86 25.73
C ALA A 95 -13.02 4.01 25.67
N THR A 96 -13.46 3.38 26.77
CA THR A 96 -14.88 3.03 26.94
C THR A 96 -15.24 2.83 28.42
N GLY A 97 -15.82 3.87 29.04
CA GLY A 97 -16.62 3.72 30.26
C GLY A 97 -18.06 3.26 29.92
N PRO A 98 -18.80 2.66 30.88
CA PRO A 98 -19.96 1.79 30.60
C PRO A 98 -21.29 2.57 30.58
N THR A 99 -22.25 2.24 29.71
CA THR A 99 -23.54 1.50 29.95
C THR A 99 -24.53 2.01 28.86
N SER A 100 -25.49 1.31 28.25
CA SER A 100 -26.27 0.08 28.54
C SER A 100 -26.88 -0.47 27.22
N PRO A 101 -27.45 -1.70 27.21
CA PRO A 101 -27.76 -2.47 26.00
C PRO A 101 -29.24 -2.39 25.57
N SER A 102 -29.52 -2.45 24.27
CA SER A 102 -30.81 -2.92 23.75
C SER A 102 -30.61 -3.83 22.55
N GLN A 103 -31.16 -5.04 22.68
CA GLN A 103 -31.06 -6.18 21.77
C GLN A 103 -31.92 -6.02 20.51
N GLY A 104 -31.48 -6.66 19.44
CA GLY A 104 -32.27 -6.95 18.24
C GLY A 104 -31.49 -7.86 17.28
N ALA A 105 -31.65 -9.18 17.44
CA ALA A 105 -31.18 -10.21 16.50
C ALA A 105 -31.82 -10.00 15.11
N VAL A 106 -31.24 -10.42 13.97
CA VAL A 106 -31.03 -11.80 13.47
C VAL A 106 -30.02 -11.78 12.28
N PRO A 107 -29.11 -12.77 12.10
CA PRO A 107 -28.20 -12.92 10.94
C PRO A 107 -28.84 -13.79 9.83
N PRO A 108 -28.42 -13.73 8.54
CA PRO A 108 -27.23 -14.47 8.05
C PRO A 108 -26.55 -13.68 6.89
N SER A 109 -25.45 -14.02 6.21
CA SER A 109 -24.68 -15.24 5.96
C SER A 109 -23.27 -14.76 5.60
N HIS A 110 -22.23 -15.35 6.18
CA HIS A 110 -20.86 -15.13 5.71
C HIS A 110 -20.62 -15.91 4.42
N GLU A 111 -20.31 -15.22 3.34
CA GLU A 111 -19.36 -15.73 2.35
C GLU A 111 -18.09 -14.88 2.44
N PRO A 112 -16.94 -15.44 2.87
CA PRO A 112 -15.67 -14.82 2.54
C PRO A 112 -15.45 -15.10 1.05
N GLY A 113 -15.98 -14.21 0.21
CA GLY A 113 -15.63 -14.16 -1.19
C GLY A 113 -14.10 -14.17 -1.26
N ALA A 114 -13.56 -15.25 -1.84
CA ALA A 114 -12.15 -15.46 -1.99
C ALA A 114 -11.52 -14.14 -2.44
N SER A 115 -10.52 -13.66 -1.70
CA SER A 115 -9.71 -12.53 -2.14
C SER A 115 -8.95 -13.02 -3.38
N GLN A 116 -9.66 -12.98 -4.50
CA GLN A 116 -9.16 -13.30 -5.81
C GLN A 116 -7.99 -12.37 -5.95
N ARG A 117 -6.79 -12.92 -6.10
CA ARG A 117 -5.59 -12.14 -6.39
C ARG A 117 -5.87 -11.41 -7.70
N SER A 118 -6.47 -10.24 -7.59
CA SER A 118 -6.78 -9.35 -8.69
C SER A 118 -5.42 -8.95 -9.22
N MET A 119 -5.05 -9.51 -10.37
CA MET A 119 -3.90 -9.02 -11.09
C MET A 119 -4.17 -7.52 -11.32
N PRO A 120 -3.24 -6.63 -10.95
CA PRO A 120 -3.39 -5.21 -11.26
C PRO A 120 -3.69 -5.09 -12.75
N ARG A 121 -4.65 -4.23 -13.12
CA ARG A 121 -5.11 -4.08 -14.51
C ARG A 121 -3.97 -3.74 -15.46
N GLN A 122 -2.91 -3.12 -14.95
CA GLN A 122 -1.62 -2.94 -15.63
C GLN A 122 -1.05 -4.25 -16.24
N LEU A 123 -1.14 -5.37 -15.52
CA LEU A 123 -0.57 -6.65 -15.92
C LEU A 123 -1.54 -7.52 -16.72
N SER A 124 -2.81 -7.12 -16.90
CA SER A 124 -3.74 -7.87 -17.75
C SER A 124 -3.54 -7.64 -19.24
N LEU A 125 -2.59 -6.78 -19.62
CA LEU A 125 -2.24 -6.46 -21.01
C LEU A 125 -1.12 -7.35 -21.59
N PHE A 126 -0.56 -8.25 -20.78
CA PHE A 126 0.49 -9.21 -21.13
C PHE A 126 0.03 -10.62 -20.79
#